data_AF-A0A1I7ED22-F1
#
_entry.id   AF-A0A1I7ED22-F1
#
_cell.length_a   1.000
_cell.length_b   1.000
_cell.length_c   1.000
_cell.angle_alpha   90.00
_cell.angle_beta   90.00
_cell.angle_gamma   90.00
#
_symmetry.space_group_name_H-M   'P 1'
#
loop_
_entity.id
_entity.type
_entity.pdbx_description
1 polymer ?
#
loop_
_entity_poly.entity_id
_entity_poly.type
_entity_poly.pdbx_seq_one_letter_code
_entity_poly.pdbx_strand_id
1 'polypeptide(L)' 'MGFLRVIRKWALRDKMPIREIARRTGVSRNTIKKYLRAGIVEPEFQRPDRPSKLDPYAEKLTAWLLSEQRKTR' A
#
# COMPACT_ATOMS: atom_id res chain seq x y z
N MET A 1 -7.41 10.92 1.98
CA MET A 1 -7.01 10.14 0.77
C MET A 1 -8.23 9.89 -0.11
N GLY A 2 -8.28 10.43 -1.34
CA GLY A 2 -9.54 10.67 -2.08
C GLY A 2 -9.84 9.77 -3.28
N PHE A 3 -8.98 8.81 -3.62
CA PHE A 3 -9.05 8.08 -4.88
C PHE A 3 -10.31 7.20 -5.02
N LEU A 4 -10.63 6.40 -4.00
CA LEU A 4 -11.82 5.55 -3.99
C LEU A 4 -13.13 6.36 -4.01
N ARG A 5 -13.12 7.55 -3.41
CA ARG A 5 -14.28 8.46 -3.38
C ARG A 5 -14.60 8.99 -4.79
N VAL A 6 -13.59 9.29 -5.60
CA VAL A 6 -13.76 9.72 -6.99
C VAL A 6 -14.32 8.59 -7.85
N ILE A 7 -13.74 7.38 -7.77
CA ILE A 7 -14.23 6.21 -8.50
C ILE A 7 -15.70 5.93 -8.19
N ARG A 8 -16.10 6.00 -6.91
CA ARG A 8 -17.49 5.80 -6.50
C ARG A 8 -18.43 6.88 -6.97
N LYS A 9 -18.00 8.14 -6.91
CA LYS A 9 -18.81 9.25 -7.44
C LYS A 9 -19.14 8.99 -8.90
N TRP A 10 -18.12 8.70 -9.71
CA TRP A 10 -18.30 8.44 -11.14
C TRP A 10 -19.15 7.20 -11.42
N ALA A 11 -18.95 6.10 -10.67
CA ALA A 11 -19.69 4.86 -10.91
C ALA A 11 -21.13 4.87 -10.38
N LEU A 12 -21.36 5.38 -9.17
CA LEU A 12 -22.64 5.28 -8.47
C LEU A 12 -23.53 6.51 -8.65
N ARG A 13 -22.96 7.72 -8.68
CA ARG A 13 -23.73 8.96 -8.89
C ARG A 13 -23.85 9.30 -10.36
N ASP A 14 -22.71 9.38 -11.05
CA ASP A 14 -22.66 9.84 -12.44
C ASP A 14 -22.96 8.70 -13.44
N LYS A 15 -23.16 7.46 -12.96
CA LYS A 15 -23.44 6.24 -13.73
C LYS A 15 -22.50 6.03 -14.92
N MET A 16 -21.26 6.48 -14.80
CA MET A 16 -20.25 6.42 -15.84
C MET A 16 -19.84 4.96 -16.11
N PRO A 17 -19.62 4.56 -17.37
CA PRO A 17 -19.18 3.21 -17.68
C PRO A 17 -17.80 2.92 -17.06
N ILE A 18 -17.63 1.72 -16.48
CA ILE A 18 -16.37 1.29 -15.83
C ILE A 18 -15.16 1.42 -16.76
N ARG A 19 -15.35 1.24 -18.08
CA ARG A 19 -14.29 1.38 -19.08
C ARG A 19 -13.74 2.82 -19.14
N GLU A 20 -14.61 3.81 -19.00
CA GLU A 20 -14.25 5.22 -19.03
C GLU A 20 -13.54 5.62 -17.74
N ILE A 21 -14.03 5.13 -16.59
CA ILE A 21 -13.35 5.30 -15.30
C ILE A 21 -11.94 4.70 -15.36
N ALA A 22 -11.77 3.51 -15.95
CA ALA A 22 -10.46 2.88 -16.12
C ALA A 22 -9.51 3.70 -17.00
N ARG A 23 -10.01 4.29 -18.09
CA ARG A 23 -9.22 5.16 -18.97
C ARG A 23 -8.73 6.43 -18.24
N ARG A 24 -9.61 7.06 -17.47
CA ARG A 24 -9.28 8.31 -16.75
C ARG A 24 -8.41 8.10 -15.52
N THR A 25 -8.59 6.99 -14.82
CA THR A 25 -7.86 6.70 -13.57
C THR A 25 -6.58 5.90 -13.79
N GLY A 26 -6.37 5.33 -14.97
CA GLY A 26 -5.22 4.44 -15.25
C GLY A 26 -5.27 3.11 -14.51
N VAL A 27 -6.36 2.82 -13.79
CA VAL A 27 -6.52 1.61 -12.99
C VAL A 27 -7.28 0.56 -13.78
N SER A 28 -6.90 -0.71 -13.60
CA SER A 28 -7.54 -1.81 -14.30
C SER A 28 -9.04 -1.88 -13.98
N ARG A 29 -9.84 -2.30 -14.97
CA ARG A 29 -11.29 -2.50 -14.81
C ARG A 29 -11.59 -3.49 -13.66
N ASN A 30 -10.72 -4.47 -13.45
CA ASN A 30 -10.86 -5.47 -12.40
C ASN A 30 -10.68 -4.85 -11.02
N THR A 31 -9.70 -3.96 -10.87
CA THR A 31 -9.46 -3.24 -9.63
C THR A 31 -10.62 -2.29 -9.30
N ILE A 32 -11.16 -1.58 -10.31
CA ILE A 32 -12.37 -0.74 -10.11
C ILE A 32 -13.55 -1.58 -9.64
N LYS A 33 -13.81 -2.74 -10.27
CA LYS A 33 -14.87 -3.67 -9.82
C LYS A 33 -14.63 -4.16 -8.39
N LYS A 34 -13.38 -4.52 -8.05
CA LYS A 34 -12.99 -4.93 -6.69
C LYS A 34 -13.30 -3.81 -5.67
N TYR A 35 -12.94 -2.57 -5.99
CA TYR A 35 -13.18 -1.42 -5.12
C TYR A 35 -14.65 -1.01 -4.99
N LEU A 36 -15.46 -1.23 -6.03
CA LEU A 36 -16.91 -1.04 -5.94
C LEU A 36 -17.57 -2.10 -5.06
N ARG A 37 -17.08 -3.35 -5.10
CA ARG A 37 -17.57 -4.45 -4.25
C ARG A 37 -17.13 -4.33 -2.79
N ALA A 38 -15.90 -3.92 -2.55
CA ALA A 38 -15.27 -3.97 -1.22
C ALA A 38 -15.77 -2.90 -0.22
N GLY A 39 -16.59 -1.92 -0.61
CA GLY A 39 -17.04 -0.88 0.32
C GLY A 39 -15.88 0.03 0.81
N ILE A 40 -16.12 0.93 1.78
CA ILE A 40 -15.13 1.90 2.30
C ILE A 40 -14.05 1.15 3.10
N VAL A 41 -13.27 0.31 2.43
CA VAL A 41 -12.05 -0.27 2.97
C VAL A 41 -10.95 0.51 2.30
N GLU A 42 -10.27 1.36 3.07
CA GLU A 42 -8.99 1.91 2.61
C GLU A 42 -8.09 0.72 2.28
N PRO A 43 -7.44 0.72 1.10
CA PRO A 43 -6.58 -0.39 0.74
C PRO A 43 -5.46 -0.46 1.77
N GLU A 44 -5.55 -1.45 2.66
CA GLU A 44 -4.48 -1.73 3.59
C GLU A 44 -3.32 -2.23 2.75
N PHE A 45 -2.25 -1.44 2.72
CA PHE A 45 -1.05 -1.81 2.01
C PHE A 45 -0.38 -2.93 2.80
N GLN A 46 -0.77 -4.16 2.50
CA GLN A 46 -0.13 -5.34 3.05
C GLN A 46 1.30 -5.38 2.50
N ARG A 47 2.25 -4.92 3.31
CA ARG A 47 3.65 -5.21 3.07
C ARG A 47 3.81 -6.69 3.37
N PRO A 48 4.23 -7.53 2.40
CA PRO A 48 4.59 -8.88 2.74
C PRO A 48 5.67 -8.83 3.82
N ASP A 49 5.55 -9.67 4.86
CA ASP A 49 6.63 -9.95 5.80
C ASP A 49 7.72 -10.68 5.03
N ARG A 50 8.53 -9.89 4.33
CA ARG A 50 9.73 -10.37 3.66
C ARG A 50 10.90 -10.12 4.60
N PRO A 51 11.77 -11.12 4.83
CA PRO A 51 12.98 -10.88 5.57
C PRO A 51 13.78 -9.78 4.84
N SER A 52 14.15 -8.75 5.58
CA SER A 52 15.00 -7.69 5.07
C SER A 52 16.38 -8.26 4.74
N LYS A 53 17.10 -7.63 3.82
CA LYS A 53 18.50 -8.01 3.52
C LYS A 53 19.42 -7.85 4.75
N LEU A 54 18.98 -7.12 5.78
CA LEU A 54 19.72 -6.87 7.01
C LEU A 54 19.37 -7.86 8.12
N ASP A 55 18.31 -8.64 7.97
CA ASP A 55 17.87 -9.61 8.98
C ASP A 55 18.95 -10.65 9.29
N PRO A 56 19.73 -11.17 8.30
CA PRO A 56 20.86 -12.06 8.59
C PRO A 56 21.98 -11.42 9.42
N TYR A 57 22.02 -10.08 9.49
CA TYR A 57 23.08 -9.34 10.20
C TYR A 57 22.59 -8.72 11.51
N ALA A 58 21.34 -8.97 11.93
CA ALA A 58 20.75 -8.34 13.10
C ALA A 58 21.57 -8.55 14.38
N GLU A 59 22.05 -9.77 14.62
CA GLU A 59 22.89 -10.10 15.78
C GLU A 59 24.22 -9.33 15.74
N LYS A 60 24.87 -9.30 14.56
CA LYS A 60 26.15 -8.63 14.37
C LYS A 60 26.04 -7.12 14.55
N LEU A 61 24.98 -6.51 14.02
CA LEU A 61 24.71 -5.08 14.17
C LEU A 61 24.43 -4.72 15.63
N THR A 62 23.70 -5.57 16.35
CA THR A 62 23.42 -5.38 17.78
C THR A 62 24.70 -5.47 18.61
N ALA A 63 25.57 -6.44 18.30
CA ALA A 63 26.87 -6.58 18.95
C ALA A 63 27.77 -5.36 18.71
N TRP A 64 27.81 -4.83 17.47
CA TRP A 64 28.55 -3.62 17.15
C TRP A 64 28.01 -2.39 17.87
N LEU A 65 26.68 -2.23 17.91
CA LEU A 65 26.05 -1.13 18.65
C LEU A 65 26.41 -1.14 20.13
N LEU A 66 26.37 -2.32 20.77
CA LEU A 66 26.77 -2.48 22.17
C LEU A 66 28.26 -2.19 22.38
N SER A 67 29.11 -2.59 21.43
CA SER A 67 30.55 -2.31 21.51
C SER A 67 30.88 -0.82 21.39
N GLU A 68 30.18 -0.08 20.52
CA GLU A 68 30.34 1.37 20.38
C GLU A 68 29.74 2.14 21.56
N GLN A 69 28.62 1.69 22.12
CA GLN A 69 28.08 2.28 23.36
C GLN A 69 29.03 2.16 24.56
N ARG A 70 29.86 1.11 24.59
CA ARG A 70 30.83 0.86 25.67
C ARG A 70 32.15 1.61 25.49
N LYS A 71 32.41 2.18 24.30
CA LYS A 71 33.54 3.09 24.13
C LYS A 71 33.20 4.43 24.76
N THR A 72 33.92 4.76 25.82
CA THR A 72 34.00 6.14 26.30
C THR A 72 34.64 7.02 25.22
N ARG A 73 34.06 8.21 25.04
CA ARG A 73 34.38 9.18 23.99
C ARG A 73 35.84 9.63 24.01
#